data_AF-A0A9E4CJX3-F1
#
_entry.id   AF-A0A9E4CJX3-F1
#
_cell.length_a   1.000
_cell.length_b   1.000
_cell.length_c   1.000
_cell.angle_alpha   90.00
_cell.angle_beta   90.00
_cell.angle_gamma   90.00
#
_symmetry.space_group_name_H-M   'P 1'
#
loop_
_entity.id
_entity.type
_entity.pdbx_description
1 polymer ?
#
loop_
_entity_poly.entity_id
_entity_poly.type
_entity_poly.pdbx_seq_one_letter_code
_entity_poly.pdbx_strand_id
1 'polypeptide(L)'
;MAQPNPELQALSKAFWEWRFVTQPATGDDILRVERPDGWQPDFSPAKLVEYDAKYRDFRRQLDGLSRESWSRSDSVDFLCLRSAMERVNWELNVLRLPYRNPDFYVHQTLGALYELLLIHTPITSERAKNMITRLQSFPATVKAAQENLNDPVGPFADIALEALEDVRGKLNAVAAALKPQIERSLHKSLDKATKAGIEALENYQHWLREKRPGMSGDFSCGREAYEYFLKNIAMLPYTPEELLEQGRQEWQRSVSFETFEKLRNREVPPDPLFPSAAAQIEAERRDEEAIRQFLEEKDIMSVPDWLQHYLNKKMPDHITPLAYMGVVDDLTSDTRLHEDAVSYIPEPSPDLSYFRLATAKDPRPIIVHEGV
;
A
#
# COMPACT_ATOMS: atom_id res chain seq x y z
N MET A 1 29.64 14.37 13.56
CA MET A 1 28.80 14.41 12.34
C MET A 1 28.40 15.86 12.13
N ALA A 2 28.42 16.37 10.89
CA ALA A 2 27.91 17.71 10.61
C ALA A 2 26.42 17.76 10.99
N GLN A 3 25.96 18.85 11.58
CA GLN A 3 24.54 19.00 11.89
C GLN A 3 23.75 19.09 10.58
N PRO A 4 22.57 18.45 10.48
CA PRO A 4 21.73 18.54 9.30
C PRO A 4 21.39 20.00 8.96
N ASN A 5 21.30 20.31 7.68
CA ASN A 5 20.95 21.65 7.21
C ASN A 5 19.53 22.05 7.72
N PRO A 6 19.40 23.10 8.54
CA PRO A 6 18.14 23.41 9.22
C PRO A 6 17.02 23.85 8.26
N GLU A 7 17.35 24.50 7.15
CA GLU A 7 16.36 24.92 6.15
C GLU A 7 15.79 23.71 5.41
N LEU A 8 16.65 22.75 5.04
CA LEU A 8 16.23 21.49 4.43
C LEU A 8 15.36 20.67 5.38
N GLN A 9 15.73 20.56 6.66
CA GLN A 9 14.95 19.81 7.65
C GLN A 9 13.58 20.46 7.91
N ALA A 10 13.53 21.79 7.98
CA ALA A 10 12.26 22.52 8.14
C ALA A 10 11.34 22.31 6.93
N LEU A 11 11.88 22.37 5.71
CA LEU A 11 11.14 22.12 4.48
C LEU A 11 10.65 20.66 4.40
N SER A 12 11.50 19.69 4.75
CA SER A 12 11.16 18.27 4.80
C SER A 12 10.00 18.02 5.75
N LYS A 13 10.07 18.54 6.97
CA LYS A 13 8.99 18.44 7.96
C LYS A 13 7.67 19.02 7.44
N ALA A 14 7.70 20.23 6.90
CA ALA A 14 6.50 20.88 6.37
C ALA A 14 5.90 20.10 5.18
N PHE A 15 6.74 19.53 4.33
CA PHE A 15 6.30 18.68 3.22
C PHE A 15 5.61 17.41 3.73
N TRP A 16 6.22 16.70 4.70
CA TRP A 16 5.65 15.46 5.22
C TRP A 16 4.38 15.69 6.03
N GLU A 17 4.29 16.74 6.84
CA GLU A 17 3.04 17.13 7.52
C GLU A 17 1.89 17.33 6.51
N TRP A 18 2.18 17.95 5.37
CA TRP A 18 1.21 18.09 4.29
C TRP A 18 0.95 16.77 3.54
N ARG A 19 1.99 15.98 3.28
CA ARG A 19 1.88 14.73 2.52
C ARG A 19 1.14 13.64 3.29
N PHE A 20 1.31 13.55 4.61
CA PHE A 20 0.56 12.61 5.45
C PHE A 20 -0.95 12.80 5.39
N VAL A 21 -1.45 13.99 5.05
CA VAL A 21 -2.89 14.25 4.90
C VAL A 21 -3.37 14.32 3.44
N THR A 22 -2.46 14.37 2.46
CA THR A 22 -2.81 14.50 1.04
C THR A 22 -2.40 13.29 0.20
N GLN A 23 -1.59 12.37 0.75
CA GLN A 23 -1.24 11.12 0.10
C GLN A 23 -2.50 10.32 -0.22
N PRO A 24 -2.70 9.85 -1.46
CA PRO A 24 -3.75 8.89 -1.77
C PRO A 24 -3.57 7.60 -0.98
N ALA A 25 -4.67 7.00 -0.53
CA ALA A 25 -4.67 5.59 -0.14
C ALA A 25 -4.43 4.72 -1.38
N THR A 26 -3.73 3.60 -1.22
CA THR A 26 -3.41 2.64 -2.30
C THR A 26 -3.42 1.21 -1.76
N GLY A 27 -3.42 0.21 -2.66
CA GLY A 27 -3.29 -1.19 -2.24
C GLY A 27 -1.89 -1.59 -1.79
N ASP A 28 -0.88 -0.78 -2.14
CA ASP A 28 0.51 -0.93 -1.72
C ASP A 28 0.66 -0.62 -0.23
N ASP A 29 1.46 -1.40 0.48
CA ASP A 29 1.76 -1.26 1.90
C ASP A 29 2.96 -0.35 2.18
N ILE A 30 3.94 -0.28 1.27
CA ILE A 30 5.13 0.56 1.39
C ILE A 30 4.76 2.05 1.52
N LEU A 31 3.65 2.45 0.90
CA LEU A 31 3.16 3.83 0.88
C LEU A 31 2.04 4.08 1.90
N ARG A 32 1.81 3.19 2.86
CA ARG A 32 0.85 3.47 3.93
C ARG A 32 1.42 4.52 4.87
N VAL A 33 0.54 5.41 5.32
CA VAL A 33 0.91 6.47 6.25
C VAL A 33 -0.13 6.56 7.35
N GLU A 34 0.33 6.83 8.56
CA GLU A 34 -0.57 7.12 9.67
C GLU A 34 -1.27 8.45 9.42
N ARG A 35 -2.58 8.45 9.62
CA ARG A 35 -3.44 9.63 9.43
C ARG A 35 -3.86 10.19 10.79
N PRO A 36 -3.98 11.52 10.92
CA PRO A 36 -4.51 12.10 12.14
C PRO A 36 -5.97 11.70 12.37
N ASP A 37 -6.38 11.73 13.64
CA ASP A 37 -7.77 11.47 14.03
C ASP A 37 -8.74 12.41 13.30
N GLY A 38 -9.87 11.85 12.87
CA GLY A 38 -10.88 12.58 12.10
C GLY A 38 -10.52 12.89 10.64
N TRP A 39 -9.34 12.49 10.15
CA TRP A 39 -8.95 12.72 8.74
C TRP A 39 -9.97 12.10 7.77
N GLN A 40 -10.18 12.70 6.61
CA GLN A 40 -11.03 12.14 5.55
C GLN A 40 -10.34 12.35 4.21
N PRO A 41 -10.39 11.37 3.29
CA PRO A 41 -9.95 11.61 1.91
C PRO A 41 -10.73 12.77 1.29
N ASP A 42 -10.04 13.83 0.87
CA ASP A 42 -10.64 14.97 0.16
C ASP A 42 -9.90 15.25 -1.14
N PHE A 43 -10.41 14.66 -2.21
CA PHE A 43 -9.94 14.90 -3.58
C PHE A 43 -11.00 15.65 -4.40
N SER A 44 -11.75 16.56 -3.76
CA SER A 44 -12.66 17.46 -4.47
C SER A 44 -11.91 18.32 -5.49
N PRO A 45 -12.58 18.82 -6.55
CA PRO A 45 -11.93 19.67 -7.56
C PRO A 45 -11.15 20.84 -6.95
N ALA A 46 -11.71 21.48 -5.90
CA ALA A 46 -11.06 22.57 -5.19
C ALA A 46 -9.76 22.13 -4.49
N LYS A 47 -9.77 20.98 -3.80
CA LYS A 47 -8.58 20.44 -3.14
C LYS A 47 -7.50 20.03 -4.12
N LEU A 48 -7.85 19.46 -5.27
CA LEU A 48 -6.85 19.12 -6.29
C LEU A 48 -6.08 20.36 -6.78
N VAL A 49 -6.78 21.50 -6.95
CA VAL A 49 -6.14 22.79 -7.29
C VAL A 49 -5.22 23.26 -6.16
N GLU A 50 -5.66 23.18 -4.90
CA GLU A 50 -4.82 23.51 -3.74
C GLU A 50 -3.58 22.61 -3.67
N TYR A 51 -3.73 21.31 -3.93
CA TYR A 51 -2.65 20.32 -3.86
C TYR A 51 -1.59 20.56 -4.93
N ASP A 52 -1.97 20.80 -6.19
CA ASP A 52 -1.02 21.14 -7.26
C ASP A 52 -0.28 22.45 -6.95
N ALA A 53 -0.99 23.49 -6.49
CA ALA A 53 -0.37 24.75 -6.12
C ALA A 53 0.64 24.59 -4.96
N LYS A 54 0.27 23.80 -3.94
CA LYS A 54 1.14 23.55 -2.78
C LYS A 54 2.36 22.70 -3.13
N TYR A 55 2.20 21.68 -3.96
CA TYR A 55 3.30 20.91 -4.53
C TYR A 55 4.31 21.82 -5.26
N ARG A 56 3.83 22.69 -6.17
CA ARG A 56 4.70 23.62 -6.90
C ARG A 56 5.44 24.57 -5.96
N ASP A 57 4.79 24.99 -4.89
CA ASP A 57 5.43 25.82 -3.86
C ASP A 57 6.57 25.09 -3.16
N PHE A 58 6.35 23.86 -2.71
CA PHE A 58 7.40 23.02 -2.14
C PHE A 58 8.57 22.80 -3.10
N ARG A 59 8.30 22.55 -4.39
CA ARG A 59 9.36 22.41 -5.39
C ARG A 59 10.17 23.70 -5.57
N ARG A 60 9.52 24.87 -5.65
CA ARG A 60 10.23 26.16 -5.71
C ARG A 60 11.12 26.38 -4.49
N GLN A 61 10.62 26.10 -3.29
CA GLN A 61 11.40 26.23 -2.06
C GLN A 61 12.62 25.30 -2.09
N LEU A 62 12.44 24.03 -2.48
CA LEU A 62 13.52 23.05 -2.59
C LEU A 62 14.58 23.47 -3.62
N ASP A 63 14.17 24.00 -4.77
CA ASP A 63 15.09 24.48 -5.82
C ASP A 63 15.86 25.74 -5.40
N GLY A 64 15.31 26.54 -4.49
CA GLY A 64 15.91 27.76 -3.96
C GLY A 64 16.95 27.55 -2.86
N LEU A 65 17.05 26.35 -2.28
CA LEU A 65 18.03 26.07 -1.22
C LEU A 65 19.47 26.14 -1.77
N SER A 66 20.33 26.91 -1.09
CA SER A 66 21.77 26.89 -1.35
C SER A 66 22.32 25.52 -0.96
N ARG A 67 23.11 24.93 -1.88
CA ARG A 67 23.75 23.62 -1.70
C ARG A 67 25.21 23.72 -1.30
N GLU A 68 25.67 24.93 -0.99
CA GLU A 68 27.04 25.18 -0.56
C GLU A 68 27.32 24.50 0.78
N SER A 69 28.47 23.84 0.87
CA SER A 69 28.93 23.16 2.09
C SER A 69 28.01 22.06 2.64
N TRP A 70 27.10 21.51 1.81
CA TRP A 70 26.28 20.38 2.21
C TRP A 70 27.13 19.16 2.56
N SER A 71 26.76 18.50 3.64
CA SER A 71 27.28 17.18 3.94
C SER A 71 26.72 16.15 2.96
N ARG A 72 27.28 14.93 2.98
CA ARG A 72 26.69 13.81 2.25
C ARG A 72 25.27 13.51 2.74
N SER A 73 25.02 13.62 4.04
CA SER A 73 23.69 13.40 4.61
C SER A 73 22.68 14.39 4.05
N ASP A 74 23.02 15.69 4.04
CA ASP A 74 22.14 16.73 3.48
C ASP A 74 21.85 16.49 1.99
N SER A 75 22.85 16.03 1.25
CA SER A 75 22.70 15.70 -0.17
C SER A 75 21.75 14.53 -0.39
N VAL A 76 21.81 13.50 0.46
CA VAL A 76 20.89 12.35 0.42
C VAL A 76 19.49 12.79 0.79
N ASP A 77 19.32 13.51 1.90
CA ASP A 77 18.01 14.03 2.35
C ASP A 77 17.35 14.90 1.28
N PHE A 78 18.12 15.76 0.61
CA PHE A 78 17.64 16.56 -0.50
C PHE A 78 17.14 15.72 -1.67
N LEU A 79 17.89 14.68 -2.07
CA LEU A 79 17.50 13.80 -3.17
C LEU A 79 16.25 12.98 -2.83
N CYS A 80 16.17 12.44 -1.60
CA CYS A 80 14.99 11.73 -1.11
C CYS A 80 13.76 12.64 -1.08
N LEU A 81 13.90 13.86 -0.53
CA LEU A 81 12.82 14.83 -0.48
C LEU A 81 12.38 15.26 -1.89
N ARG A 82 13.34 15.46 -2.81
CA ARG A 82 13.03 15.71 -4.22
C ARG A 82 12.23 14.55 -4.82
N SER A 83 12.67 13.30 -4.66
CA SER A 83 11.95 12.13 -5.16
C SER A 83 10.52 12.07 -4.63
N ALA A 84 10.32 12.29 -3.33
CA ALA A 84 9.01 12.32 -2.71
C ALA A 84 8.11 13.45 -3.27
N MET A 85 8.66 14.65 -3.51
CA MET A 85 7.91 15.73 -4.16
C MET A 85 7.58 15.39 -5.62
N GLU A 86 8.51 14.80 -6.37
CA GLU A 86 8.28 14.41 -7.76
C GLU A 86 7.25 13.27 -7.89
N ARG A 87 7.11 12.44 -6.85
CA ARG A 87 6.02 11.46 -6.75
C ARG A 87 4.64 12.12 -6.72
N VAL A 88 4.50 13.29 -6.10
CA VAL A 88 3.25 14.06 -6.13
C VAL A 88 2.95 14.55 -7.55
N ASN A 89 3.96 15.07 -8.26
CA ASN A 89 3.82 15.46 -9.66
C ASN A 89 3.38 14.29 -10.54
N TRP A 90 4.00 13.13 -10.32
CA TRP A 90 3.69 11.91 -11.02
C TRP A 90 2.23 11.51 -10.85
N GLU A 91 1.74 11.49 -9.62
CA GLU A 91 0.35 11.13 -9.30
C GLU A 91 -0.66 12.13 -9.86
N LEU A 92 -0.46 13.43 -9.64
CA LEU A 92 -1.44 14.46 -9.97
C LEU A 92 -1.38 14.94 -11.43
N ASN A 93 -0.18 15.09 -11.98
CA ASN A 93 0.02 15.79 -13.26
C ASN A 93 0.43 14.87 -14.41
N VAL A 94 1.19 13.80 -14.13
CA VAL A 94 1.65 12.87 -15.18
C VAL A 94 0.64 11.75 -15.39
N LEU A 95 0.37 10.95 -14.35
CA LEU A 95 -0.67 9.92 -14.38
C LEU A 95 -2.07 10.53 -14.36
N ARG A 96 -2.22 11.72 -13.75
CA ARG A 96 -3.51 12.39 -13.59
C ARG A 96 -4.52 11.48 -12.91
N LEU A 97 -4.10 10.78 -11.84
CA LEU A 97 -4.88 9.72 -11.19
C LEU A 97 -6.33 10.13 -10.89
N PRO A 98 -6.62 11.31 -10.29
CA PRO A 98 -8.00 11.71 -9.99
C PRO A 98 -8.87 11.95 -11.24
N TYR A 99 -8.25 12.17 -12.40
CA TYR A 99 -8.96 12.51 -13.64
C TYR A 99 -9.10 11.31 -14.59
N ARG A 100 -8.16 10.35 -14.52
CA ARG A 100 -8.04 9.24 -15.47
C ARG A 100 -8.32 7.87 -14.88
N ASN A 101 -8.20 7.70 -13.57
CA ASN A 101 -8.27 6.39 -12.92
C ASN A 101 -9.53 6.28 -12.03
N PRO A 102 -10.60 5.62 -12.47
CA PRO A 102 -11.75 5.36 -11.61
C PRO A 102 -11.49 4.55 -10.33
N ASP A 103 -10.53 3.64 -10.37
CA ASP A 103 -10.13 2.79 -9.23
C ASP A 103 -9.44 3.60 -8.11
N PHE A 104 -8.83 4.75 -8.46
CA PHE A 104 -8.35 5.72 -7.48
C PHE A 104 -9.40 6.01 -6.40
N TYR A 105 -10.66 6.20 -6.78
CA TYR A 105 -11.76 6.51 -5.87
C TYR A 105 -12.27 5.31 -5.07
N VAL A 106 -12.05 4.09 -5.56
CA VAL A 106 -12.28 2.87 -4.76
C VAL A 106 -11.25 2.80 -3.65
N HIS A 107 -9.97 3.11 -3.92
CA HIS A 107 -8.96 3.21 -2.87
C HIS A 107 -9.20 4.39 -1.91
N GLN A 108 -9.64 5.56 -2.38
CA GLN A 108 -10.00 6.67 -1.49
C GLN A 108 -11.30 6.45 -0.69
N THR A 109 -11.95 5.30 -0.87
CA THR A 109 -13.08 4.87 -0.03
C THR A 109 -12.74 3.59 0.71
N LEU A 110 -12.87 2.44 0.06
CA LEU A 110 -12.59 1.12 0.64
C LEU A 110 -11.14 0.98 1.08
N GLY A 111 -10.17 1.47 0.30
CA GLY A 111 -8.75 1.42 0.66
C GLY A 111 -8.45 2.22 1.94
N ALA A 112 -8.97 3.44 2.05
CA ALA A 112 -8.81 4.29 3.23
C ALA A 112 -9.45 3.70 4.50
N LEU A 113 -10.53 2.91 4.36
CA LEU A 113 -11.08 2.12 5.46
C LEU A 113 -10.20 0.90 5.77
N TYR A 114 -9.74 0.21 4.73
CA TYR A 114 -8.95 -1.01 4.79
C TYR A 114 -7.63 -0.82 5.55
N GLU A 115 -6.93 0.29 5.34
CA GLU A 115 -5.72 0.66 6.11
C GLU A 115 -5.94 0.57 7.63
N LEU A 116 -7.10 1.02 8.14
CA LEU A 116 -7.42 0.96 9.57
C LEU A 116 -7.83 -0.43 10.05
N LEU A 117 -8.33 -1.30 9.17
CA LEU A 117 -8.73 -2.67 9.49
C LEU A 117 -7.51 -3.59 9.69
N LEU A 118 -6.42 -3.29 8.99
CA LEU A 118 -5.17 -4.05 9.03
C LEU A 118 -4.43 -3.95 10.36
N ILE A 119 -4.57 -2.83 11.08
CA ILE A 119 -3.83 -2.61 12.32
C ILE A 119 -4.13 -3.72 13.33
N HIS A 120 -3.11 -4.53 13.65
CA HIS A 120 -3.26 -5.80 14.35
C HIS A 120 -3.53 -5.67 15.85
N THR A 121 -3.23 -4.50 16.42
CA THR A 121 -3.53 -4.20 17.83
C THR A 121 -5.05 -4.15 18.06
N PRO A 122 -5.55 -4.35 19.29
CA PRO A 122 -6.97 -4.30 19.57
C PRO A 122 -7.65 -2.99 19.10
N ILE A 123 -8.89 -3.07 18.60
CA ILE A 123 -9.61 -1.89 18.10
C ILE A 123 -9.92 -0.95 19.27
N THR A 124 -9.27 0.21 19.29
CA THR A 124 -9.56 1.27 20.25
C THR A 124 -10.84 2.02 19.89
N SER A 125 -11.43 2.72 20.86
CA SER A 125 -12.59 3.59 20.64
C SER A 125 -12.32 4.64 19.56
N GLU A 126 -11.12 5.22 19.57
CA GLU A 126 -10.73 6.25 18.59
C GLU A 126 -10.54 5.66 17.19
N ARG A 127 -9.89 4.48 17.08
CA ARG A 127 -9.77 3.78 15.79
C ARG A 127 -11.14 3.42 15.21
N ALA A 128 -12.08 2.97 16.05
CA ALA A 128 -13.45 2.70 15.64
C ALA A 128 -14.17 3.97 15.14
N LYS A 129 -14.00 5.12 15.82
CA LYS A 129 -14.52 6.42 15.33
C LYS A 129 -13.89 6.81 14.00
N ASN A 130 -12.58 6.65 13.84
CA ASN A 130 -11.89 6.93 12.57
C ASN A 130 -12.43 6.07 11.43
N MET A 131 -12.65 4.77 11.64
CA MET A 131 -13.30 3.89 10.64
C MET A 131 -14.68 4.40 10.23
N ILE A 132 -15.50 4.81 11.21
CA ILE A 132 -16.82 5.41 10.95
C ILE A 132 -16.68 6.72 10.17
N THR A 133 -15.70 7.56 10.51
CA THR A 133 -15.39 8.79 9.79
C THR A 133 -15.00 8.53 8.34
N ARG A 134 -14.21 7.48 8.05
CA ARG A 134 -13.89 7.07 6.66
C ARG A 134 -15.16 6.64 5.91
N LEU A 135 -15.98 5.78 6.51
CA LEU A 135 -17.26 5.37 5.90
C LEU A 135 -18.18 6.57 5.59
N GLN A 136 -18.21 7.56 6.48
CA GLN A 136 -18.99 8.78 6.29
C GLN A 136 -18.51 9.65 5.13
N SER A 137 -17.24 9.57 4.73
CA SER A 137 -16.71 10.35 3.60
C SER A 137 -17.08 9.76 2.24
N PHE A 138 -17.45 8.47 2.17
CA PHE A 138 -17.68 7.76 0.89
C PHE A 138 -18.61 8.51 -0.07
N PRO A 139 -19.79 9.04 0.35
CA PRO A 139 -20.66 9.80 -0.56
C PRO A 139 -19.99 11.04 -1.16
N ALA A 140 -19.21 11.77 -0.37
CA ALA A 140 -18.49 12.96 -0.84
C ALA A 140 -17.35 12.58 -1.79
N THR A 141 -16.62 11.50 -1.49
CA THR A 141 -15.56 10.97 -2.35
C THR A 141 -16.11 10.49 -3.70
N VAL A 142 -17.24 9.78 -3.73
CA VAL A 142 -17.91 9.36 -4.96
C VAL A 142 -18.40 10.55 -5.78
N LYS A 143 -18.96 11.57 -5.11
CA LYS A 143 -19.35 12.81 -5.80
C LYS A 143 -18.15 13.47 -6.48
N ALA A 144 -17.03 13.59 -5.77
CA ALA A 144 -15.79 14.12 -6.33
C ALA A 144 -15.29 13.28 -7.52
N ALA A 145 -15.45 11.96 -7.48
CA ALA A 145 -15.12 11.07 -8.61
C ALA A 145 -15.89 11.47 -9.87
N GLN A 146 -17.20 11.65 -9.76
CA GLN A 146 -18.07 12.01 -10.89
C GLN A 146 -17.76 13.41 -11.46
N GLU A 147 -17.26 14.32 -10.63
CA GLU A 147 -16.86 15.68 -11.04
C GLU A 147 -15.47 15.69 -11.70
N ASN A 148 -14.53 14.87 -11.22
CA ASN A 148 -13.14 14.91 -11.67
C ASN A 148 -12.84 14.01 -12.87
N LEU A 149 -13.52 12.86 -13.01
CA LEU A 149 -13.25 11.86 -14.06
C LEU A 149 -13.70 12.38 -15.45
N ASN A 150 -12.89 13.27 -16.02
CA ASN A 150 -13.13 13.92 -17.31
C ASN A 150 -12.45 13.24 -18.50
N ASP A 151 -11.48 12.36 -18.23
CA ASP A 151 -10.78 11.54 -19.23
C ASP A 151 -10.52 10.12 -18.68
N PRO A 152 -11.55 9.42 -18.17
CA PRO A 152 -11.37 8.13 -17.53
C PRO A 152 -10.94 7.04 -18.51
N VAL A 153 -10.06 6.16 -18.04
CA VAL A 153 -9.49 5.05 -18.80
C VAL A 153 -10.22 3.75 -18.47
N GLY A 154 -10.59 3.03 -19.52
CA GLY A 154 -11.44 1.84 -19.48
C GLY A 154 -10.89 0.70 -18.62
N PRO A 155 -9.65 0.23 -18.82
CA PRO A 155 -9.07 -0.80 -17.97
C PRO A 155 -9.09 -0.50 -16.47
N PHE A 156 -8.89 0.76 -16.08
CA PHE A 156 -8.99 1.17 -14.67
C PHE A 156 -10.43 1.17 -14.16
N ALA A 157 -11.40 1.47 -15.02
CA ALA A 157 -12.81 1.30 -14.69
C ALA A 157 -13.19 -0.18 -14.52
N ASP A 158 -12.61 -1.10 -15.30
CA ASP A 158 -12.86 -2.54 -15.17
C ASP A 158 -12.36 -3.06 -13.82
N ILE A 159 -11.15 -2.66 -13.41
CA ILE A 159 -10.60 -2.96 -12.07
C ILE A 159 -11.52 -2.40 -10.97
N ALA A 160 -11.95 -1.14 -11.10
CA ALA A 160 -12.86 -0.54 -10.13
C ALA A 160 -14.20 -1.30 -10.05
N LEU A 161 -14.73 -1.75 -11.19
CA LEU A 161 -15.99 -2.50 -11.24
C LEU A 161 -15.86 -3.87 -10.56
N GLU A 162 -14.75 -4.58 -10.79
CA GLU A 162 -14.41 -5.84 -10.12
C GLU A 162 -14.25 -5.64 -8.61
N ALA A 163 -13.52 -4.61 -8.19
CA ALA A 163 -13.35 -4.27 -6.78
C ALA A 163 -14.68 -3.92 -6.08
N LEU A 164 -15.68 -3.44 -6.82
CA LEU A 164 -17.02 -3.09 -6.32
C LEU A 164 -18.03 -4.25 -6.40
N GLU A 165 -17.66 -5.42 -6.92
CA GLU A 165 -18.54 -6.59 -6.91
C GLU A 165 -18.92 -6.98 -5.49
N ASP A 166 -20.21 -7.22 -5.25
CA ASP A 166 -20.79 -7.50 -3.92
C ASP A 166 -20.33 -6.54 -2.80
N VAL A 167 -20.10 -5.25 -3.12
CA VAL A 167 -19.67 -4.26 -2.12
C VAL A 167 -20.64 -4.18 -0.93
N ARG A 168 -21.93 -4.42 -1.17
CA ARG A 168 -22.96 -4.51 -0.13
C ARG A 168 -22.72 -5.68 0.81
N GLY A 169 -22.53 -6.89 0.29
CA GLY A 169 -22.25 -8.07 1.12
C GLY A 169 -20.98 -7.88 1.94
N LYS A 170 -19.91 -7.42 1.28
CA LYS A 170 -18.59 -7.18 1.90
C LYS A 170 -18.65 -6.15 3.03
N LEU A 171 -19.20 -4.97 2.81
CA LEU A 171 -19.29 -3.94 3.85
C LEU A 171 -20.21 -4.32 5.02
N ASN A 172 -21.30 -5.05 4.76
CA ASN A 172 -22.14 -5.57 5.83
C ASN A 172 -21.39 -6.63 6.66
N ALA A 173 -20.59 -7.49 6.03
CA ALA A 173 -19.76 -8.47 6.72
C ALA A 173 -18.70 -7.79 7.61
N VAL A 174 -18.01 -6.76 7.09
CA VAL A 174 -17.07 -5.95 7.87
C VAL A 174 -17.78 -5.33 9.08
N ALA A 175 -18.91 -4.66 8.89
CA ALA A 175 -19.64 -4.02 9.98
C ALA A 175 -20.11 -5.04 11.05
N ALA A 176 -20.58 -6.21 10.63
CA ALA A 176 -20.98 -7.28 11.54
C ALA A 176 -19.81 -7.82 12.36
N ALA A 177 -18.64 -8.02 11.75
CA ALA A 177 -17.42 -8.48 12.40
C ALA A 177 -16.80 -7.44 13.34
N LEU A 178 -17.00 -6.14 13.08
CA LEU A 178 -16.54 -5.04 13.94
C LEU A 178 -17.40 -4.88 15.20
N LYS A 179 -18.72 -5.09 15.14
CA LYS A 179 -19.64 -4.90 16.28
C LYS A 179 -19.21 -5.57 17.61
N PRO A 180 -18.75 -6.83 17.65
CA PRO A 180 -18.30 -7.45 18.90
C PRO A 180 -16.97 -6.87 19.42
N GLN A 181 -16.23 -6.12 18.61
CA GLN A 181 -14.90 -5.58 18.92
C GLN A 181 -14.93 -4.10 19.34
N ILE A 182 -16.07 -3.42 19.18
CA ILE A 182 -16.21 -1.99 19.44
C ILE A 182 -17.33 -1.70 20.45
N GLU A 183 -17.32 -0.49 21.01
CA GLU A 183 -18.35 -0.04 21.95
C GLU A 183 -19.76 -0.05 21.33
N ARG A 184 -20.75 -0.52 22.11
CA ARG A 184 -22.17 -0.53 21.69
C ARG A 184 -22.71 0.86 21.34
N SER A 185 -22.16 1.91 21.96
CA SER A 185 -22.48 3.31 21.67
C SER A 185 -22.25 3.69 20.21
N LEU A 186 -21.30 3.03 19.54
CA LEU A 186 -20.91 3.29 18.14
C LEU A 186 -21.71 2.48 17.13
N HIS A 187 -22.43 1.43 17.54
CA HIS A 187 -23.11 0.49 16.61
C HIS A 187 -24.08 1.19 15.66
N LYS A 188 -24.90 2.12 16.18
CA LYS A 188 -25.85 2.88 15.36
C LYS A 188 -25.14 3.78 14.33
N SER A 189 -24.02 4.38 14.72
CA SER A 189 -23.22 5.24 13.83
C SER A 189 -22.53 4.41 12.75
N LEU A 190 -21.99 3.24 13.11
CA LEU A 190 -21.42 2.28 12.18
C LEU A 190 -22.46 1.80 11.16
N ASP A 191 -23.65 1.37 11.62
CA ASP A 191 -24.72 0.90 10.72
C ASP A 191 -25.18 1.99 9.74
N LYS A 192 -25.33 3.23 10.24
CA LYS A 192 -25.72 4.38 9.40
C LYS A 192 -24.64 4.70 8.37
N ALA A 193 -23.38 4.76 8.78
CA ALA A 193 -22.26 5.09 7.90
C ALA A 193 -22.04 3.97 6.84
N THR A 194 -22.11 2.71 7.26
CA THR A 194 -22.02 1.55 6.38
C THR A 194 -23.11 1.58 5.31
N LYS A 195 -24.37 1.82 5.70
CA LYS A 195 -25.48 1.92 4.74
C LYS A 195 -25.25 3.03 3.71
N ALA A 196 -24.88 4.23 4.17
CA ALA A 196 -24.61 5.36 3.27
C ALA A 196 -23.42 5.10 2.33
N GLY A 197 -22.36 4.46 2.83
CA GLY A 197 -21.20 4.06 2.04
C GLY A 197 -21.55 3.02 0.97
N ILE A 198 -22.35 2.01 1.31
CA ILE A 198 -22.85 1.01 0.36
C ILE A 198 -23.64 1.69 -0.77
N GLU A 199 -24.62 2.54 -0.42
CA GLU A 199 -25.44 3.24 -1.41
C GLU A 199 -24.59 4.13 -2.34
N ALA A 200 -23.58 4.82 -1.80
CA ALA A 200 -22.65 5.62 -2.60
C ALA A 200 -21.83 4.77 -3.59
N LEU A 201 -21.28 3.65 -3.14
CA LEU A 201 -20.43 2.79 -3.97
C LEU A 201 -21.23 1.99 -5.01
N GLU A 202 -22.45 1.57 -4.73
CA GLU A 202 -23.35 0.99 -5.73
C GLU A 202 -23.75 2.01 -6.80
N ASN A 203 -24.03 3.26 -6.40
CA ASN A 203 -24.28 4.34 -7.35
C ASN A 203 -23.05 4.62 -8.23
N TYR A 204 -21.85 4.57 -7.65
CA TYR A 204 -20.62 4.71 -8.40
C TYR A 204 -20.42 3.55 -9.39
N GLN A 205 -20.64 2.31 -8.96
CA GLN A 205 -20.60 1.13 -9.83
C GLN A 205 -21.57 1.27 -11.01
N HIS A 206 -22.80 1.73 -10.77
CA HIS A 206 -23.78 1.97 -11.83
C HIS A 206 -23.31 3.05 -12.82
N TRP A 207 -22.82 4.18 -12.29
CA TRP A 207 -22.28 5.26 -13.10
C TRP A 207 -21.09 4.79 -13.97
N LEU A 208 -20.18 3.99 -13.40
CA LEU A 208 -19.05 3.43 -14.14
C LEU A 208 -19.53 2.52 -15.27
N ARG A 209 -20.50 1.62 -15.03
CA ARG A 209 -21.07 0.75 -16.08
C ARG A 209 -21.69 1.57 -17.22
N GLU A 210 -22.36 2.66 -16.90
CA GLU A 210 -22.95 3.56 -17.91
C GLU A 210 -21.87 4.27 -18.74
N LYS A 211 -20.81 4.79 -18.09
CA LYS A 211 -19.74 5.54 -18.77
C LYS A 211 -18.71 4.65 -19.46
N ARG A 212 -18.53 3.41 -19.01
CA ARG A 212 -17.49 2.49 -19.47
C ARG A 212 -17.36 2.35 -21.00
N PRO A 213 -18.46 2.27 -21.79
CA PRO A 213 -18.36 2.16 -23.24
C PRO A 213 -17.71 3.37 -23.93
N GLY A 214 -17.71 4.54 -23.29
CA GLY A 214 -17.10 5.77 -23.81
C GLY A 214 -15.66 6.02 -23.37
N MET A 215 -15.09 5.13 -22.54
CA MET A 215 -13.76 5.32 -21.96
C MET A 215 -12.65 4.83 -22.91
N SER A 216 -11.53 5.56 -22.95
CA SER A 216 -10.36 5.18 -23.75
C SER A 216 -9.74 3.88 -23.26
N GLY A 217 -9.24 3.06 -24.18
CA GLY A 217 -8.41 1.90 -23.86
C GLY A 217 -6.93 2.24 -23.61
N ASP A 218 -6.53 3.49 -23.80
CA ASP A 218 -5.12 3.91 -23.64
C ASP A 218 -4.78 4.17 -22.17
N PHE A 219 -4.19 3.15 -21.54
CA PHE A 219 -3.74 3.18 -20.15
C PHE A 219 -2.22 3.42 -20.00
N SER A 220 -1.48 3.46 -21.11
CA SER A 220 -0.03 3.62 -21.06
C SER A 220 0.35 5.01 -20.56
N CYS A 221 1.39 5.10 -19.73
CA CYS A 221 1.98 6.40 -19.38
C CYS A 221 2.89 6.94 -20.50
N GLY A 222 3.27 6.11 -21.46
CA GLY A 222 4.23 6.48 -22.51
C GLY A 222 5.68 6.42 -22.04
N ARG A 223 6.61 6.51 -23.00
CA ARG A 223 8.04 6.34 -22.74
C ARG A 223 8.59 7.47 -21.85
N GLU A 224 8.29 8.71 -22.20
CA GLU A 224 8.85 9.90 -21.57
C GLU A 224 8.43 9.98 -20.10
N ALA A 225 7.17 9.63 -19.81
CA ALA A 225 6.67 9.52 -18.44
C ALA A 225 7.39 8.39 -17.68
N TYR A 226 7.56 7.22 -18.29
CA TYR A 226 8.24 6.11 -17.63
C TYR A 226 9.72 6.44 -17.33
N GLU A 227 10.44 7.05 -18.28
CA GLU A 227 11.80 7.57 -18.05
C GLU A 227 11.84 8.63 -16.94
N TYR A 228 10.83 9.50 -16.87
CA TYR A 228 10.70 10.48 -15.80
C TYR A 228 10.60 9.80 -14.43
N PHE A 229 9.74 8.77 -14.32
CA PHE A 229 9.57 8.00 -13.09
C PHE A 229 10.87 7.32 -12.67
N LEU A 230 11.52 6.60 -13.60
CA LEU A 230 12.77 5.90 -13.33
C LEU A 230 13.84 6.86 -12.79
N LYS A 231 14.03 8.00 -13.45
CA LYS A 231 15.09 8.95 -13.10
C LYS A 231 14.81 9.77 -11.85
N ASN A 232 13.60 10.31 -11.71
CA ASN A 232 13.30 11.32 -10.69
C ASN A 232 12.67 10.73 -9.43
N ILE A 233 12.09 9.54 -9.50
CA ILE A 233 11.35 8.93 -8.39
C ILE A 233 12.05 7.66 -7.93
N ALA A 234 12.24 6.68 -8.84
CA ALA A 234 12.95 5.45 -8.52
C ALA A 234 14.48 5.65 -8.41
N MET A 235 14.99 6.82 -8.82
CA MET A 235 16.42 7.18 -8.82
C MET A 235 17.32 6.16 -9.55
N LEU A 236 16.77 5.52 -10.58
CA LEU A 236 17.49 4.59 -11.43
C LEU A 236 18.14 5.33 -12.61
N PRO A 237 19.44 5.12 -12.88
CA PRO A 237 20.16 5.78 -13.96
C PRO A 237 19.98 5.06 -15.32
N TYR A 238 19.06 4.10 -15.41
CA TYR A 238 18.88 3.24 -16.58
C TYR A 238 17.65 3.63 -17.40
N THR A 239 17.77 3.44 -18.70
CA THR A 239 16.66 3.52 -19.65
C THR A 239 15.74 2.30 -19.55
N PRO A 240 14.49 2.39 -20.04
CA PRO A 240 13.58 1.24 -20.08
C PRO A 240 14.17 0.05 -20.85
N GLU A 241 14.90 0.28 -21.94
CA GLU A 241 15.54 -0.76 -22.75
C GLU A 241 16.66 -1.48 -21.99
N GLU A 242 17.48 -0.73 -21.26
CA GLU A 242 18.54 -1.32 -20.44
C GLU A 242 17.95 -2.18 -19.33
N LEU A 243 16.87 -1.72 -18.68
CA LEU A 243 16.16 -2.51 -17.67
C LEU A 243 15.53 -3.76 -18.27
N LEU A 244 14.95 -3.67 -19.48
CA LEU A 244 14.39 -4.83 -20.17
C LEU A 244 15.47 -5.84 -20.53
N GLU A 245 16.64 -5.40 -20.96
CA GLU A 245 17.76 -6.29 -21.28
C GLU A 245 18.30 -6.98 -20.03
N GLN A 246 18.52 -6.23 -18.94
CA GLN A 246 18.91 -6.80 -17.64
C GLN A 246 17.87 -7.80 -17.14
N GLY A 247 16.58 -7.46 -17.24
CA GLY A 247 15.47 -8.33 -16.84
C GLY A 247 15.40 -9.62 -17.67
N ARG A 248 15.68 -9.57 -18.97
CA ARG A 248 15.73 -10.77 -19.83
C ARG A 248 16.89 -11.70 -19.45
N GLN A 249 18.07 -11.14 -19.18
CA GLN A 249 19.22 -11.93 -18.73
C GLN A 249 18.91 -12.63 -17.40
N GLU A 250 18.31 -11.90 -16.46
CA GLU A 250 17.95 -12.44 -15.16
C GLU A 250 16.80 -13.46 -15.22
N TRP A 251 15.83 -13.27 -16.11
CA TRP A 251 14.80 -14.26 -16.40
C TRP A 251 15.42 -15.56 -16.94
N GLN A 252 16.29 -15.47 -17.95
CA GLN A 252 16.96 -16.63 -18.54
C GLN A 252 17.79 -17.39 -17.50
N ARG A 253 18.52 -16.67 -16.65
CA ARG A 253 19.31 -17.25 -15.56
C ARG A 253 18.42 -17.97 -14.55
N SER A 254 17.35 -17.32 -14.07
CA SER A 254 16.44 -17.86 -13.07
C SER A 254 15.70 -19.10 -13.56
N VAL A 255 15.15 -19.06 -14.79
CA VAL A 255 14.47 -20.22 -15.39
C VAL A 255 15.43 -21.39 -15.64
N SER A 256 16.67 -21.11 -16.05
CA SER A 256 17.68 -22.16 -16.24
C SER A 256 18.00 -22.87 -14.93
N PHE A 257 18.24 -22.09 -13.86
CA PHE A 257 18.51 -22.64 -12.53
C PHE A 257 17.32 -23.41 -11.98
N GLU A 258 16.10 -22.87 -12.09
CA GLU A 258 14.88 -23.56 -11.68
C GLU A 258 14.72 -24.90 -12.45
N THR A 259 14.99 -24.91 -13.75
CA THR A 259 14.92 -26.13 -14.57
C THR A 259 15.94 -27.18 -14.12
N PHE A 260 17.18 -26.77 -13.86
CA PHE A 260 18.22 -27.69 -13.36
C PHE A 260 17.85 -28.26 -11.99
N GLU A 261 17.32 -27.43 -11.09
CA GLU A 261 16.88 -27.84 -9.77
C GLU A 261 15.67 -28.80 -9.85
N LYS A 262 14.69 -28.52 -10.69
CA LYS A 262 13.55 -29.43 -10.92
C LYS A 262 14.02 -30.79 -11.47
N LEU A 263 14.96 -30.80 -12.41
CA LEU A 263 15.49 -32.04 -12.98
C LEU A 263 16.35 -32.83 -12.00
N ARG A 264 17.16 -32.13 -11.18
CA ARG A 264 18.00 -32.72 -10.13
C ARG A 264 17.14 -33.35 -9.04
N ASN A 265 16.07 -32.68 -8.64
CA ASN A 265 15.20 -33.09 -7.55
C ASN A 265 13.91 -33.79 -8.01
N ARG A 266 13.85 -34.28 -9.26
CA ARG A 266 12.61 -34.84 -9.84
C ARG A 266 12.04 -36.06 -9.08
N GLU A 267 12.90 -36.78 -8.35
CA GLU A 267 12.52 -37.94 -7.53
C GLU A 267 12.26 -37.56 -6.05
N VAL A 268 12.47 -36.29 -5.69
CA VAL A 268 12.21 -35.77 -4.34
C VAL A 268 10.74 -35.35 -4.28
N PRO A 269 9.94 -35.90 -3.34
CA PRO A 269 8.57 -35.45 -3.16
C PRO A 269 8.51 -33.95 -2.84
N PRO A 270 7.47 -33.23 -3.30
CA PRO A 270 7.32 -31.82 -2.94
C PRO A 270 7.10 -31.68 -1.43
N ASP A 271 7.55 -30.55 -0.87
CA ASP A 271 7.30 -30.24 0.53
C ASP A 271 5.80 -30.25 0.82
N PRO A 272 5.37 -30.88 1.94
CA PRO A 272 3.98 -30.90 2.32
C PRO A 272 3.52 -29.50 2.72
N LEU A 273 2.22 -29.25 2.55
CA LEU A 273 1.60 -28.06 3.15
C LEU A 273 1.52 -28.24 4.66
N PHE A 274 1.64 -27.13 5.40
CA PHE A 274 1.28 -27.14 6.81
C PHE A 274 -0.18 -27.59 6.99
N PRO A 275 -0.48 -28.36 8.05
CA PRO A 275 -1.82 -28.91 8.26
C PRO A 275 -2.87 -27.86 8.67
N SER A 276 -2.44 -26.66 9.07
CA SER A 276 -3.30 -25.53 9.42
C SER A 276 -2.49 -24.23 9.45
N ALA A 277 -3.18 -23.09 9.40
CA ALA A 277 -2.56 -21.77 9.59
C ALA A 277 -1.83 -21.69 10.94
N ALA A 278 -2.37 -22.31 12.00
CA ALA A 278 -1.72 -22.34 13.31
C ALA A 278 -0.37 -23.06 13.29
N ALA A 279 -0.26 -24.17 12.55
CA ALA A 279 1.01 -24.89 12.38
C ALA A 279 2.02 -24.08 11.56
N GLN A 280 1.56 -23.37 10.52
CA GLN A 280 2.40 -22.48 9.73
C GLN A 280 2.92 -21.29 10.56
N ILE A 281 2.06 -20.65 11.36
CA ILE A 281 2.44 -19.53 12.25
C ILE A 281 3.48 -19.98 13.29
N GLU A 282 3.32 -21.17 13.85
CA GLU A 282 4.30 -21.72 14.78
C GLU A 282 5.65 -22.01 14.11
N ALA A 283 5.62 -22.56 12.90
CA ALA A 283 6.82 -22.81 12.12
C ALA A 283 7.53 -21.51 11.75
N GLU A 284 6.78 -20.52 11.27
CA GLU A 284 7.32 -19.23 10.87
C GLU A 284 8.02 -18.51 12.03
N ARG A 285 7.42 -18.44 13.22
CA ARG A 285 8.08 -17.80 14.38
C ARG A 285 9.41 -18.46 14.75
N ARG A 286 9.48 -19.79 14.71
CA ARG A 286 10.72 -20.51 14.97
C ARG A 286 11.75 -20.24 13.88
N ASP A 287 11.31 -20.24 12.63
CA ASP A 287 12.20 -20.07 11.48
C ASP A 287 12.69 -18.61 11.35
N GLU A 288 11.91 -17.63 11.81
CA GLU A 288 12.29 -16.22 11.92
C GLU A 288 13.42 -16.01 12.93
N GLU A 289 13.28 -16.57 14.13
CA GLU A 289 14.34 -16.55 15.14
C GLU A 289 15.62 -17.25 14.62
N ALA A 290 15.46 -18.38 13.93
CA ALA A 290 16.58 -19.09 13.33
C ALA A 290 17.29 -18.28 12.24
N ILE A 291 16.56 -17.49 11.45
CA ILE A 291 17.13 -16.58 10.46
C ILE A 291 17.90 -15.46 11.14
N ARG A 292 17.35 -14.81 12.18
CA ARG A 292 18.05 -13.79 12.96
C ARG A 292 19.38 -14.30 13.51
N GLN A 293 19.33 -15.45 14.17
CA GLN A 293 20.52 -16.12 14.70
C GLN A 293 21.52 -16.43 13.57
N PHE A 294 21.05 -16.94 12.43
CA PHE A 294 21.91 -17.24 11.29
C PHE A 294 22.62 -16.00 10.73
N LEU A 295 21.95 -14.85 10.66
CA LEU A 295 22.56 -13.62 10.15
C LEU A 295 23.71 -13.13 11.04
N GLU A 296 23.55 -13.19 12.36
CA GLU A 296 24.60 -12.86 13.32
C GLU A 296 25.73 -13.91 13.31
N GLU A 297 25.40 -15.20 13.38
CA GLU A 297 26.39 -16.29 13.40
C GLU A 297 27.24 -16.39 12.14
N LYS A 298 26.74 -15.88 11.00
CA LYS A 298 27.45 -15.86 9.72
C LYS A 298 28.06 -14.51 9.39
N ASP A 299 28.06 -13.56 10.31
CA ASP A 299 28.58 -12.21 10.12
C ASP A 299 27.97 -11.52 8.87
N ILE A 300 26.68 -11.77 8.58
CA ILE A 300 25.96 -11.21 7.42
C ILE A 300 25.38 -9.84 7.78
N MET A 301 24.64 -9.77 8.88
CA MET A 301 23.97 -8.55 9.36
C MET A 301 23.76 -8.62 10.86
N SER A 302 23.97 -7.50 11.55
CA SER A 302 23.60 -7.40 12.97
C SER A 302 22.10 -7.15 13.13
N VAL A 303 21.46 -7.92 14.02
CA VAL A 303 20.03 -7.88 14.34
C VAL A 303 19.89 -7.52 15.82
N PRO A 304 19.69 -6.24 16.16
CA PRO A 304 19.62 -5.81 17.55
C PRO A 304 18.40 -6.38 18.29
N ASP A 305 18.55 -6.72 19.57
CA ASP A 305 17.46 -7.25 20.42
C ASP A 305 16.23 -6.32 20.54
N TRP A 306 16.38 -5.03 20.24
CA TRP A 306 15.27 -4.07 20.26
C TRP A 306 14.46 -4.08 18.96
N LEU A 307 14.97 -4.67 17.88
CA LEU A 307 14.29 -4.77 16.60
C LEU A 307 13.15 -5.77 16.70
N GLN A 308 11.93 -5.31 16.45
CA GLN A 308 10.71 -6.12 16.57
C GLN A 308 10.63 -7.21 15.48
N HIS A 309 9.70 -8.15 15.65
CA HIS A 309 9.58 -9.33 14.79
C HIS A 309 8.64 -9.09 13.60
N TYR A 310 8.85 -9.85 12.52
CA TYR A 310 7.87 -10.00 11.44
C TYR A 310 7.17 -11.34 11.66
N LEU A 311 5.86 -11.31 11.92
CA LEU A 311 5.12 -12.49 12.38
C LEU A 311 3.86 -12.74 11.57
N ASN A 312 3.61 -14.01 11.25
CA ASN A 312 2.34 -14.41 10.66
C ASN A 312 1.19 -14.39 11.67
N LYS A 313 0.01 -13.92 11.24
CA LYS A 313 -1.26 -14.07 11.96
C LYS A 313 -2.34 -14.61 11.05
N LYS A 314 -3.33 -15.30 11.63
CA LYS A 314 -4.53 -15.69 10.88
C LYS A 314 -5.35 -14.45 10.51
N MET A 315 -5.83 -14.40 9.28
CA MET A 315 -6.72 -13.34 8.79
C MET A 315 -7.98 -13.21 9.69
N PRO A 316 -8.24 -12.03 10.30
CA PRO A 316 -9.45 -11.77 11.06
C PRO A 316 -10.68 -11.55 10.16
N ASP A 317 -11.87 -11.92 10.67
CA ASP A 317 -13.14 -11.83 9.94
C ASP A 317 -13.52 -10.39 9.54
N HIS A 318 -13.03 -9.36 10.24
CA HIS A 318 -13.28 -7.96 9.86
C HIS A 318 -12.40 -7.47 8.72
N ILE A 319 -11.34 -8.19 8.36
CA ILE A 319 -10.42 -7.87 7.25
C ILE A 319 -10.80 -8.68 6.01
N THR A 320 -11.10 -9.97 6.19
CA THR A 320 -11.37 -10.94 5.10
C THR A 320 -12.23 -10.39 3.95
N PRO A 321 -13.37 -9.69 4.19
CA PRO A 321 -14.22 -9.22 3.10
C PRO A 321 -13.58 -8.16 2.20
N LEU A 322 -12.51 -7.49 2.65
CA LEU A 322 -11.77 -6.46 1.93
C LEU A 322 -10.29 -6.84 1.69
N ALA A 323 -9.90 -8.09 1.91
CA ALA A 323 -8.50 -8.54 1.76
C ALA A 323 -7.94 -8.38 0.33
N TYR A 324 -8.80 -8.20 -0.68
CA TYR A 324 -8.39 -7.92 -2.06
C TYR A 324 -8.01 -6.46 -2.31
N MET A 325 -8.23 -5.55 -1.35
CA MET A 325 -7.95 -4.13 -1.51
C MET A 325 -6.45 -3.79 -1.50
N GLY A 326 -5.59 -4.73 -1.12
CA GLY A 326 -4.15 -4.52 -1.08
C GLY A 326 -3.39 -5.64 -0.36
N VAL A 327 -2.11 -5.37 -0.07
CA VAL A 327 -1.27 -6.26 0.74
C VAL A 327 -1.83 -6.33 2.16
N VAL A 328 -1.98 -7.54 2.71
CA VAL A 328 -2.62 -7.78 4.01
C VAL A 328 -1.60 -7.75 5.16
N ASP A 329 -0.66 -6.82 5.09
CA ASP A 329 0.40 -6.67 6.06
C ASP A 329 0.16 -5.42 6.90
N ASP A 330 0.35 -5.54 8.20
CA ASP A 330 0.42 -4.42 9.14
C ASP A 330 1.89 -4.21 9.50
N LEU A 331 2.56 -3.46 8.63
CA LEU A 331 3.91 -2.99 8.88
C LEU A 331 3.87 -1.85 9.89
N THR A 332 4.93 -1.72 10.69
CA THR A 332 5.01 -0.70 11.74
C THR A 332 5.13 0.71 11.15
N SER A 333 5.02 1.71 12.01
CA SER A 333 5.15 3.14 11.68
C SER A 333 6.19 3.81 12.57
N ASP A 334 6.46 5.09 12.33
CA ASP A 334 7.31 5.92 13.19
C ASP A 334 6.80 6.02 14.63
N THR A 335 5.49 5.86 14.87
CA THR A 335 4.90 5.82 16.22
C THR A 335 4.78 4.41 16.82
N ARG A 336 4.94 3.37 16.00
CA ARG A 336 4.75 1.96 16.37
C ARG A 336 6.02 1.12 16.27
N LEU A 337 7.21 1.73 16.39
CA LEU A 337 8.52 1.05 16.34
C LEU A 337 8.74 -0.01 17.44
N HIS A 338 7.85 -0.09 18.42
CA HIS A 338 7.90 -1.03 19.54
C HIS A 338 6.89 -2.18 19.39
N GLU A 339 6.24 -2.29 18.24
CA GLU A 339 5.29 -3.35 17.91
C GLU A 339 5.89 -4.27 16.84
N ASP A 340 5.48 -5.54 16.83
CA ASP A 340 5.80 -6.46 15.73
C ASP A 340 5.11 -6.04 14.43
N ALA A 341 5.77 -6.28 13.30
CA ALA A 341 5.11 -6.28 12.00
C ALA A 341 4.33 -7.60 11.81
N VAL A 342 3.18 -7.54 11.15
CA VAL A 342 2.32 -8.71 10.96
C VAL A 342 1.96 -8.91 9.50
N SER A 343 2.06 -10.14 9.00
CA SER A 343 1.40 -10.55 7.75
C SER A 343 0.23 -11.49 8.04
N TYR A 344 -0.94 -11.18 7.47
CA TYR A 344 -2.10 -12.05 7.59
C TYR A 344 -2.08 -13.19 6.56
N ILE A 345 -2.19 -14.43 7.02
CA ILE A 345 -2.21 -15.62 6.18
C ILE A 345 -3.60 -16.30 6.15
N PRO A 346 -3.99 -16.91 5.02
CA PRO A 346 -5.14 -17.82 4.94
C PRO A 346 -4.77 -19.20 5.48
N GLU A 347 -5.73 -20.13 5.46
CA GLU A 347 -5.42 -21.55 5.67
C GLU A 347 -4.55 -22.10 4.52
N PRO A 348 -3.54 -22.95 4.80
CA PRO A 348 -2.80 -23.67 3.78
C PRO A 348 -3.71 -24.43 2.83
N SER A 349 -3.52 -24.22 1.52
CA SER A 349 -4.30 -24.88 0.48
C SER A 349 -3.48 -24.98 -0.82
N PRO A 350 -3.64 -26.03 -1.63
CA PRO A 350 -3.01 -26.11 -2.95
C PRO A 350 -3.50 -25.04 -3.93
N ASP A 351 -4.66 -24.42 -3.67
CA ASP A 351 -5.29 -23.41 -4.55
C ASP A 351 -4.80 -21.98 -4.26
N LEU A 352 -3.85 -21.82 -3.33
CA LEU A 352 -3.27 -20.52 -3.00
C LEU A 352 -2.45 -19.94 -4.16
N SER A 353 -2.35 -18.62 -4.22
CA SER A 353 -1.46 -17.93 -5.15
C SER A 353 0.01 -18.34 -4.93
N TYR A 354 0.85 -18.17 -5.95
CA TYR A 354 2.23 -18.67 -5.95
C TYR A 354 3.00 -18.40 -4.64
N PHE A 355 3.06 -17.14 -4.20
CA PHE A 355 3.77 -16.79 -2.97
C PHE A 355 3.12 -17.35 -1.71
N ARG A 356 1.79 -17.34 -1.61
CA ARG A 356 1.05 -17.92 -0.47
C ARG A 356 1.20 -19.45 -0.41
N LEU A 357 1.26 -20.11 -1.57
CA LEU A 357 1.49 -21.55 -1.66
C LEU A 357 2.93 -21.91 -1.29
N ALA A 358 3.91 -21.10 -1.69
CA ALA A 358 5.31 -21.30 -1.31
C ALA A 358 5.48 -21.18 0.20
N THR A 359 4.91 -20.15 0.82
CA THR A 359 5.02 -19.91 2.27
C THR A 359 4.23 -20.91 3.10
N ALA A 360 3.15 -21.48 2.54
CA ALA A 360 2.41 -22.59 3.13
C ALA A 360 3.18 -23.93 3.13
N LYS A 361 4.33 -24.01 2.47
CA LYS A 361 5.27 -25.14 2.50
C LYS A 361 6.50 -24.83 3.33
N ASP A 362 7.06 -23.63 3.11
CA ASP A 362 8.26 -23.15 3.80
C ASP A 362 8.16 -21.63 3.96
N PRO A 363 8.08 -21.09 5.19
CA PRO A 363 7.93 -19.66 5.40
C PRO A 363 9.26 -18.90 5.20
N ARG A 364 10.43 -19.57 5.25
CA ARG A 364 11.73 -18.90 5.24
C ARG A 364 11.97 -17.95 4.07
N PRO A 365 11.59 -18.27 2.81
CA PRO A 365 11.80 -17.35 1.70
C PRO A 365 11.07 -16.02 1.85
N ILE A 366 9.86 -16.00 2.44
CA ILE A 366 9.15 -14.74 2.67
C ILE A 366 9.68 -14.02 3.89
N ILE A 367 10.10 -14.74 4.94
CA ILE A 367 10.76 -14.13 6.10
C ILE A 367 12.03 -13.39 5.62
N VAL A 368 12.89 -14.02 4.82
CA VAL A 368 14.09 -13.35 4.30
C VAL A 368 13.75 -12.19 3.34
N HIS A 369 12.61 -12.24 2.65
CA HIS A 369 12.19 -11.19 1.73
C HIS A 369 11.61 -9.96 2.45
N GLU A 370 10.72 -10.19 3.42
CA GLU A 370 9.90 -9.16 4.08
C GLU A 370 10.36 -8.82 5.50
N GLY A 371 11.06 -9.73 6.18
CA GLY A 371 11.27 -9.64 7.62
C GLY A 371 12.40 -10.48 8.19
N VAL A 372 13.64 -9.98 8.09
CA VAL A 372 14.66 -9.85 9.15
C VAL A 372 15.60 -8.72 8.76
#